data_AF-X0U958-F1
#
_entry.id   AF-X0U958-F1
#
_cell.length_a   1.000
_cell.length_b   1.000
_cell.length_c   1.000
_cell.angle_alpha   90.00
_cell.angle_beta   90.00
_cell.angle_gamma   90.00
#
_symmetry.space_group_name_H-M   'P 1'
#
loop_
_entity.id
_entity.type
_entity.pdbx_description
1 polymer ?
#
loop_
_entity_poly.entity_id
_entity_poly.type
_entity_poly.pdbx_seq_one_letter_code
_entity_poly.pdbx_strand_id
1 'polypeptide(L)'
;EIKEAYEWYEEQRLGLGDDFLLNIDAALCSIQREPEMYAPLYKNIRRILIRRFPYSVFYIIESRKVIVMAVIHAKRHPRIWKNRI
;
A
#
# COMPACT_ATOMS: atom_id res chain seq x y z
N GLU A 1 -1.08 10.99 6.52
CA GLU A 1 -1.50 10.26 5.28
C GLU A 1 -2.53 9.15 5.53
N ILE A 2 -2.26 8.02 6.21
CA ILE A 2 -3.29 6.95 6.37
C ILE A 2 -4.48 7.38 7.23
N LYS A 3 -4.25 8.05 8.36
CA LYS A 3 -5.31 8.58 9.22
C LYS A 3 -6.19 9.61 8.50
N GLU A 4 -5.56 10.55 7.79
CA GLU A 4 -6.27 11.54 6.97
C GLU A 4 -7.06 10.89 5.84
N ALA A 5 -6.53 9.83 5.23
CA ALA A 5 -7.24 9.07 4.20
C ALA A 5 -8.44 8.33 4.78
N TYR A 6 -8.30 7.73 5.97
CA TYR A 6 -9.41 7.11 6.70
C TYR A 6 -10.53 8.12 6.95
N GLU A 7 -10.19 9.25 7.58
CA GLU A 7 -11.14 10.32 7.90
C GLU A 7 -11.85 10.83 6.64
N TRP A 8 -11.09 11.09 5.56
CA TRP A 8 -11.67 11.53 4.29
C TRP A 8 -12.66 10.52 3.71
N TYR A 9 -12.32 9.23 3.71
CA TYR A 9 -13.21 8.18 3.20
C TYR A 9 -14.46 8.02 4.08
N GLU A 10 -14.29 8.06 5.40
CA GLU A 10 -15.40 7.96 6.35
C GLU A 10 -16.39 9.11 6.20
N GLU A 11 -15.90 10.33 5.95
CA GLU A 11 -16.73 11.49 5.61
C GLU A 11 -17.49 11.32 4.29
N GLN A 12 -16.96 10.58 3.31
CA GLN A 12 -17.67 10.35 2.04
C GLN A 12 -18.86 9.41 2.21
N ARG A 13 -18.69 8.39 3.06
CA ARG A 13 -19.73 7.40 3.36
C ARG A 13 -19.34 6.66 4.63
N LEU A 14 -20.27 6.58 5.57
CA LEU A 14 -20.12 5.79 6.80
C LEU A 14 -19.62 4.36 6.49
N GLY A 15 -18.58 3.92 7.19
CA GLY A 15 -17.90 2.63 7.03
C GLY A 15 -16.94 2.53 5.85
N LEU A 16 -16.77 3.58 5.04
CA LEU A 16 -15.81 3.54 3.93
C LEU A 16 -14.36 3.71 4.40
N GLY A 17 -14.13 4.38 5.53
CA GLY A 17 -12.82 4.41 6.19
C GLY A 17 -12.41 3.02 6.67
N ASP A 18 -13.36 2.28 7.26
CA ASP A 18 -13.13 0.91 7.71
C ASP A 18 -12.86 -0.04 6.53
N ASP A 19 -13.65 0.08 5.44
CA ASP A 19 -13.39 -0.62 4.17
C ASP A 19 -11.95 -0.35 3.68
N PHE A 20 -11.48 0.90 3.79
CA PHE A 20 -10.12 1.28 3.38
C PHE A 20 -9.05 0.59 4.21
N LEU A 21 -9.18 0.60 5.55
CA LEU A 21 -8.24 -0.08 6.43
C LEU A 21 -8.23 -1.59 6.21
N LEU A 22 -9.40 -2.20 6.03
CA LEU A 22 -9.52 -3.64 5.75
C LEU A 22 -8.80 -4.04 4.46
N ASN A 23 -8.88 -3.20 3.42
CA ASN A 23 -8.18 -3.48 2.15
C ASN A 23 -6.66 -3.27 2.27
N ILE A 24 -6.19 -2.37 3.14
CA ILE A 24 -4.77 -2.25 3.47
C ILE A 24 -4.30 -3.49 4.22
N ASP A 25 -5.02 -3.91 5.25
CA ASP A 25 -4.67 -5.07 6.07
C ASP A 25 -4.61 -6.35 5.22
N ALA A 26 -5.61 -6.57 4.36
CA ALA A 26 -5.62 -7.68 3.41
C ALA A 26 -4.38 -7.69 2.48
N ALA A 27 -3.94 -6.50 2.03
CA ALA A 27 -2.73 -6.37 1.22
C ALA A 27 -1.47 -6.73 2.02
N LEU A 28 -1.37 -6.26 3.27
CA LEU A 28 -0.25 -6.58 4.16
C LEU A 28 -0.20 -8.08 4.50
N CYS A 29 -1.33 -8.71 4.82
CA CYS A 29 -1.43 -10.15 5.03
C CYS A 29 -1.06 -10.95 3.78
N SER A 30 -1.37 -10.44 2.58
CA SER A 30 -0.94 -11.07 1.33
C SER A 30 0.58 -11.02 1.18
N ILE A 31 1.18 -9.84 1.37
CA ILE A 31 2.63 -9.66 1.33
C ILE A 31 3.33 -10.54 2.38
N GLN A 32 2.77 -10.65 3.59
CA GLN A 32 3.38 -11.46 4.64
C GLN A 32 3.38 -12.96 4.30
N ARG A 33 2.31 -13.46 3.67
CA ARG A 33 2.18 -14.88 3.29
C ARG A 33 3.08 -15.25 2.12
N GLU A 34 3.09 -14.43 1.08
CA GLU A 34 3.86 -14.72 -0.14
C GLU A 34 4.47 -13.42 -0.71
N PRO A 35 5.54 -12.90 -0.07
CA PRO A 35 6.11 -11.61 -0.45
C PRO A 35 6.73 -11.63 -1.86
N GLU A 36 7.11 -12.81 -2.35
CA GLU A 36 7.71 -12.98 -3.68
C GLU A 36 6.67 -13.06 -4.81
N MET A 37 5.37 -13.20 -4.49
CA MET A 37 4.27 -13.26 -5.47
C MET A 37 4.25 -12.04 -6.42
N TYR A 38 4.58 -10.85 -5.89
CA TYR A 38 4.52 -9.61 -6.67
C TYR A 38 5.87 -9.32 -7.30
N ALA A 39 5.95 -9.34 -8.63
CA ALA A 39 7.19 -9.08 -9.36
C ALA A 39 7.85 -7.74 -8.95
N PRO A 40 9.19 -7.67 -8.91
CA PRO A 40 9.89 -6.42 -8.66
C PRO A 40 9.55 -5.40 -9.76
N LEU A 41 9.18 -4.20 -9.35
CA LEU A 41 8.87 -3.07 -10.23
C LEU A 41 10.13 -2.31 -10.65
N TYR A 42 11.08 -2.14 -9.73
CA TYR A 42 12.36 -1.48 -9.95
C TYR A 42 13.37 -1.92 -8.88
N LYS A 43 14.55 -2.40 -9.29
CA LYS A 43 15.50 -3.07 -8.39
C LYS A 43 14.78 -4.17 -7.59
N ASN A 44 14.85 -4.12 -6.26
CA ASN A 44 14.19 -5.07 -5.36
C ASN A 44 12.82 -4.56 -4.83
N ILE A 45 12.37 -3.39 -5.29
CA ILE A 45 11.11 -2.78 -4.84
C ILE A 45 9.97 -3.51 -5.52
N ARG A 46 9.05 -4.02 -4.70
CA ARG A 46 7.81 -4.66 -5.11
C ARG A 46 6.63 -3.74 -4.78
N ARG A 47 5.54 -3.89 -5.53
CA ARG A 47 4.34 -3.06 -5.37
C ARG A 47 3.08 -3.92 -5.45
N ILE A 48 2.17 -3.72 -4.50
CA ILE A 48 0.79 -4.20 -4.57
C ILE A 48 -0.16 -3.00 -4.63
N LEU A 49 -1.24 -3.14 -5.41
CA LEU A 49 -2.33 -2.16 -5.46
C LEU A 49 -3.37 -2.51 -4.40
N ILE A 50 -3.85 -1.52 -3.66
CA ILE A 50 -4.99 -1.70 -2.76
C ILE A 50 -6.25 -1.80 -3.62
N ARG A 51 -6.98 -2.91 -3.56
CA ARG A 51 -8.20 -3.08 -4.34
C ARG A 51 -9.24 -2.02 -3.93
N ARG A 52 -10.02 -1.50 -4.88
CA ARG A 52 -11.05 -0.44 -4.70
C ARG A 52 -10.53 0.96 -4.34
N PHE A 53 -9.30 1.10 -3.87
CA PHE A 53 -8.74 2.39 -3.47
C PHE A 53 -7.53 2.75 -4.34
N PRO A 54 -7.34 4.03 -4.71
CA PRO A 54 -6.21 4.47 -5.52
C PRO A 54 -4.90 4.52 -4.72
N TYR A 55 -4.60 3.49 -3.93
CA TYR A 55 -3.42 3.36 -3.08
C TYR A 55 -2.54 2.18 -3.50
N SER A 56 -1.26 2.27 -3.18
CA SER A 56 -0.28 1.22 -3.45
C SER A 56 0.65 1.06 -2.26
N VAL A 57 0.97 -0.18 -1.90
CA VAL A 57 1.99 -0.49 -0.90
C VAL A 57 3.27 -0.85 -1.63
N PHE A 58 4.35 -0.18 -1.28
CA PHE A 58 5.70 -0.45 -1.77
C PHE A 58 6.50 -1.10 -0.66
N TYR A 59 7.18 -2.19 -0.98
CA TYR A 59 7.96 -2.95 -0.02
C TYR A 59 9.18 -3.60 -0.67
N ILE A 60 10.13 -4.02 0.15
CA ILE A 60 11.28 -4.83 -0.23
C ILE A 60 11.34 -6.09 0.63
N ILE A 61 12.13 -7.07 0.18
CA ILE A 61 12.44 -8.29 0.93
C ILE A 61 13.93 -8.26 1.24
N GLU A 62 14.29 -8.19 2.53
CA GLU A 62 15.68 -8.21 2.98
C GLU A 62 15.85 -9.21 4.12
N SER A 63 16.86 -10.08 4.04
CA SER A 63 17.17 -11.06 5.09
C SER A 63 15.95 -11.85 5.59
N ARG A 64 15.08 -12.28 4.66
CA ARG A 64 13.79 -12.97 4.91
C ARG A 64 12.76 -12.15 5.70
N LYS A 65 12.90 -10.82 5.72
CA LYS A 65 11.91 -9.89 6.28
C LYS A 65 11.28 -9.07 5.17
N VAL A 66 10.01 -8.76 5.33
CA VAL A 66 9.30 -7.77 4.52
C VAL A 66 9.49 -6.41 5.17
N ILE A 67 9.98 -5.44 4.41
CA ILE A 67 10.08 -4.04 4.86
C ILE A 67 9.13 -3.22 4.00
N VAL A 68 8.04 -2.72 4.60
CA VAL A 68 7.12 -1.81 3.93
C VAL A 68 7.72 -0.42 3.94
N MET A 69 8.03 0.09 2.75
CA MET A 69 8.66 1.40 2.57
C MET A 69 7.63 2.53 2.60
N ALA A 70 6.48 2.33 1.95
CA ALA A 70 5.45 3.36 1.87
C ALA A 70 4.08 2.81 1.45
N VAL A 71 3.02 3.50 1.87
CA VAL A 71 1.65 3.34 1.35
C VAL A 71 1.25 4.66 0.70
N ILE A 72 1.09 4.68 -0.62
CA ILE A 72 1.02 5.92 -1.41
C ILE A 72 -0.27 5.99 -2.22
N HIS A 73 -0.92 7.16 -2.20
CA HIS A 73 -2.03 7.47 -3.11
C HIS A 73 -1.53 7.65 -4.55
N ALA A 74 -1.81 6.69 -5.42
CA ALA A 74 -1.28 6.59 -6.79
C ALA A 74 -1.61 7.81 -7.67
N LYS A 75 -2.83 8.36 -7.57
CA LYS A 75 -3.23 9.54 -8.37
C LYS A 75 -2.62 10.86 -7.86
N ARG A 76 -2.46 11.02 -6.54
CA ARG A 76 -1.90 12.25 -5.95
C ARG A 76 -0.38 12.30 -6.10
N HIS A 77 0.28 11.14 -6.16
CA HIS A 77 1.73 11.04 -6.10
C HIS A 77 2.32 10.02 -7.11
N PRO A 78 2.13 10.23 -8.42
CA PRO A 78 2.47 9.23 -9.44
C PRO A 78 3.97 8.88 -9.54
N ARG A 79 4.86 9.75 -9.05
CA ARG A 79 6.34 9.58 -9.14
C ARG A 79 7.09 9.69 -7.81
N ILE A 80 6.41 9.98 -6.69
CA ILE A 80 7.08 10.30 -5.42
C ILE A 80 7.79 9.10 -4.80
N TRP A 81 7.32 7.88 -5.06
CA TRP A 81 7.95 6.67 -4.53
C TRP A 81 9.41 6.50 -5.00
N LYS A 82 9.80 7.06 -6.15
CA LYS A 82 11.19 7.04 -6.64
C LYS A 82 12.12 8.02 -5.90
N ASN A 83 11.56 9.05 -5.27
CA ASN A 83 12.33 10.07 -4.55
C ASN A 83 12.40 9.78 -3.04
N ARG A 84 11.55 8.88 -2.53
CA ARG A 84 11.48 8.48 -1.12
C ARG A 84 12.21 7.16 -0.83
N ILE A 85 12.73 6.48 -1.86
CA ILE A 85 13.39 5.16 -1.79
C ILE A 85 14.77 5.22 -2.45
#